data_AF-A0A962XHN8-F1
#
_entry.id   AF-A0A962XHN8-F1
#
_cell.length_a   1.000
_cell.length_b   1.000
_cell.length_c   1.000
_cell.angle_alpha   90.00
_cell.angle_beta   90.00
_cell.angle_gamma   90.00
#
_symmetry.space_group_name_H-M   'P 1'
#
loop_
_entity.id
_entity.type
_entity.pdbx_description
1 polymer ?
#
loop_
_entity_poly.entity_id
_entity_poly.type
_entity_poly.pdbx_seq_one_letter_code
_entity_poly.pdbx_strand_id
1 'polypeptide(L)'
;ELAAFMSGAGFNLSIEGPAAFAETLAHQDEIFRDVLTGPALSSINEEHFGPMIFPTAIAMLLLLTAGSVAWQSRRAPTQFTEVAESIRPMATVMGAAIFYLLSAEWLGFMLTAVMLVGGLLIFFRVRLRIALPLAAILSVCVYQVFAVGLRVPLPRGLLGW
;
A
#
# COMPACT_ATOMS: atom_id res chain seq x y z
N GLU A 1 -0.69 9.80 54.72
CA GLU A 1 -0.09 8.74 53.90
C GLU A 1 -0.23 8.98 52.39
N LEU A 2 -1.42 9.28 51.86
CA LEU A 2 -1.63 9.53 50.43
C LEU A 2 -0.74 10.64 49.82
N ALA A 3 -0.58 11.78 50.50
CA ALA A 3 0.28 12.88 50.02
C ALA A 3 1.78 12.51 49.98
N ALA A 4 2.24 11.67 50.92
CA ALA A 4 3.61 11.17 50.94
C ALA A 4 3.85 10.13 49.84
N PHE A 5 2.86 9.28 49.57
CA PHE A 5 2.88 8.35 48.44
C PHE A 5 2.89 9.09 47.09
N MET A 6 2.06 10.12 46.93
CA MET A 6 1.97 10.90 45.70
C MET A 6 3.25 11.70 45.40
N SER A 7 3.86 12.31 46.41
CA SER A 7 5.15 13.00 46.25
C SER A 7 6.30 12.04 45.91
N GLY A 8 6.31 10.83 46.51
CA GLY A 8 7.26 9.78 46.14
C GLY A 8 7.08 9.24 44.70
N ALA A 9 5.86 9.34 44.15
CA ALA A 9 5.53 8.96 42.78
C ALA A 9 5.74 10.09 41.75
N GLY A 10 6.29 11.25 42.17
CA GLY A 10 6.56 12.39 41.29
C GLY A 10 5.36 13.32 41.05
N PHE A 11 4.24 13.13 41.76
CA PHE A 11 3.10 14.04 41.70
C PHE A 11 3.25 15.17 42.71
N ASN A 12 3.33 16.41 42.22
CA ASN A 12 3.34 17.60 43.06
C ASN A 12 1.89 17.99 43.39
N LEU A 13 1.51 17.89 44.67
CA LEU A 13 0.16 18.12 45.14
C LEU A 13 0.01 19.61 45.49
N SER A 14 -0.19 20.46 44.48
CA SER A 14 -0.45 21.89 44.67
C SER A 14 -1.90 22.11 45.10
N ILE A 15 -2.13 22.21 46.42
CA ILE A 15 -3.41 22.64 46.97
C ILE A 15 -3.46 24.17 46.85
N GLU A 16 -3.78 24.64 45.65
CA GLU A 16 -3.94 26.06 45.35
C GLU A 16 -5.37 26.53 45.62
N GLY A 17 -5.53 27.80 45.97
CA GLY A 17 -6.86 28.41 46.12
C GLY A 17 -7.65 28.37 44.80
N PRO A 18 -8.99 28.43 44.83
CA PRO A 18 -9.84 28.25 43.66
C PRO A 18 -9.52 29.22 42.50
N ALA A 19 -9.00 30.42 42.79
CA ALA A 19 -8.56 31.38 41.78
C ALA A 19 -7.26 30.97 41.08
N ALA A 20 -6.25 30.50 41.82
CA ALA A 20 -4.97 30.05 41.25
C ALA A 20 -5.12 28.74 40.47
N PHE A 21 -6.00 27.84 40.92
CA PHE A 21 -6.36 26.64 40.17
C PHE A 21 -7.04 26.96 38.83
N ALA A 22 -7.92 27.97 38.81
CA ALA A 22 -8.58 28.42 37.58
C ALA A 22 -7.58 29.01 36.57
N GLU A 23 -6.57 29.74 37.03
CA GLU A 23 -5.50 30.28 36.19
C GLU A 23 -4.62 29.15 35.62
N THR A 24 -4.23 28.16 36.43
CA THR A 24 -3.49 26.98 35.99
C THR A 24 -4.27 26.18 34.95
N LEU A 25 -5.58 25.97 35.15
CA LEU A 25 -6.43 25.30 34.17
C LEU A 25 -6.53 26.08 32.86
N ALA A 26 -6.67 27.39 32.91
CA ALA A 26 -6.73 28.23 31.72
C ALA A 26 -5.42 28.15 30.91
N HIS A 27 -4.27 28.16 31.60
CA HIS A 27 -2.97 28.03 30.96
C HIS A 27 -2.76 26.64 30.31
N GLN A 28 -3.18 25.56 30.99
CA GLN A 28 -3.12 24.21 30.43
C GLN A 28 -4.03 24.05 29.22
N ASP A 29 -5.26 24.59 29.27
CA ASP A 29 -6.20 24.56 28.15
C ASP A 29 -5.64 25.29 26.92
N GLU A 30 -4.94 26.42 27.12
CA GLU A 30 -4.27 27.16 26.05
C GLU A 30 -3.13 26.34 25.41
N ILE A 31 -2.31 25.66 26.22
CA ILE A 31 -1.25 24.77 25.71
C ILE A 31 -1.85 23.58 24.95
N PHE A 32 -2.88 22.92 25.49
CA PHE A 32 -3.54 21.81 24.80
C PHE A 32 -4.17 22.25 23.50
N ARG A 33 -4.81 23.43 23.48
CA ARG A 33 -5.35 24.02 22.28
C ARG A 33 -4.24 24.24 21.24
N ASP A 34 -3.12 24.84 21.63
CA ASP A 34 -1.98 25.09 20.72
C ASP A 34 -1.37 23.80 20.19
N VAL A 35 -1.29 22.73 20.98
CA VAL A 35 -0.81 21.41 20.51
C VAL A 35 -1.81 20.74 19.56
N LEU A 36 -3.11 20.81 19.87
CA LEU A 36 -4.17 20.16 19.07
C LEU A 36 -4.50 20.91 17.77
N THR A 37 -4.45 22.24 17.79
CA THR A 37 -4.63 23.09 16.61
C THR A 37 -3.31 23.48 15.94
N GLY A 38 -2.19 23.08 16.55
CA GLY A 38 -0.86 23.37 16.05
C GLY A 38 -0.55 22.65 14.73
N PRO A 39 0.42 23.20 13.98
CA PRO A 39 0.82 22.68 12.67
C PRO A 39 1.29 21.22 12.70
N ALA A 40 1.75 20.73 13.86
CA ALA A 40 2.18 19.34 14.04
C ALA A 40 1.03 18.34 13.88
N LEU A 41 -0.17 18.64 14.40
CA LEU A 41 -1.31 17.73 14.32
C LEU A 41 -2.11 17.91 13.02
N SER A 42 -2.17 19.14 12.50
CA SER A 42 -2.73 19.39 11.16
C SER A 42 -1.89 18.75 10.05
N SER A 43 -0.56 18.69 10.18
CA SER A 43 0.30 18.01 9.20
C SER A 43 0.07 16.50 9.10
N ILE A 44 -0.37 15.86 10.19
CA ILE A 44 -0.76 14.44 10.19
C ILE A 44 -2.14 14.27 9.54
N ASN A 45 -3.03 15.26 9.68
CA ASN A 45 -4.36 15.27 9.08
C ASN A 45 -4.36 15.69 7.60
N GLU A 46 -3.34 16.38 7.10
CA GLU A 46 -3.25 16.76 5.68
C GLU A 46 -2.68 15.65 4.78
N GLU A 47 -2.03 14.63 5.35
CA GLU A 47 -1.73 13.38 4.62
C GLU A 47 -2.96 12.45 4.53
N HIS A 48 -4.16 13.01 4.42
CA HIS A 48 -5.38 12.26 4.09
C HIS A 48 -5.26 11.72 2.66
N PHE A 49 -4.67 10.54 2.54
CA PHE A 49 -4.82 9.67 1.39
C PHE A 49 -6.30 9.60 1.05
N GLY A 50 -6.66 10.08 -0.15
CA GLY A 50 -8.02 9.93 -0.63
C GLY A 50 -8.37 8.44 -0.62
N PRO A 51 -9.40 7.98 0.14
CA PRO A 51 -9.82 6.58 0.17
C PRO A 51 -10.20 6.04 -1.22
N MET A 52 -10.29 6.92 -2.20
CA MET A 52 -10.61 6.65 -3.59
C MET A 52 -9.40 6.34 -4.49
N ILE A 53 -8.14 6.56 -4.07
CA ILE A 53 -6.96 6.30 -4.93
C ILE A 53 -6.86 4.82 -5.32
N PHE A 54 -7.00 3.92 -4.34
CA PHE A 54 -6.93 2.48 -4.60
C PHE A 54 -8.09 1.99 -5.49
N PRO A 55 -9.37 2.29 -5.20
CA PRO A 55 -10.48 1.93 -6.08
C PRO A 55 -10.36 2.52 -7.49
N THR A 56 -9.93 3.78 -7.63
CA THR A 56 -9.80 4.44 -8.95
C THR A 56 -8.70 3.85 -9.79
N ALA A 57 -7.56 3.48 -9.19
CA ALA A 57 -6.49 2.78 -9.89
C ALA A 57 -6.96 1.43 -10.45
N ILE A 58 -7.65 0.62 -9.63
CA ILE A 58 -8.22 -0.66 -10.06
C ILE A 58 -9.28 -0.44 -11.14
N ALA A 59 -10.18 0.54 -10.98
CA ALA A 59 -11.20 0.87 -11.96
C ALA A 59 -10.60 1.26 -13.31
N MET A 60 -9.54 2.09 -13.32
CA MET A 60 -8.83 2.46 -14.54
C MET A 60 -8.19 1.25 -15.22
N LEU A 61 -7.52 0.37 -14.46
CA LEU A 61 -6.92 -0.86 -14.96
C LEU A 61 -7.96 -1.82 -15.57
N LEU A 62 -9.10 -1.97 -14.90
CA LEU A 62 -10.23 -2.77 -15.40
C LEU A 62 -10.79 -2.17 -16.69
N LEU A 63 -10.96 -0.86 -16.74
CA LEU A 63 -11.50 -0.18 -17.93
C LEU A 63 -10.54 -0.29 -19.11
N LEU A 64 -9.23 -0.16 -18.89
CA LEU A 64 -8.20 -0.38 -19.90
C LEU A 64 -8.20 -1.82 -20.42
N THR A 65 -8.23 -2.81 -19.52
CA THR A 65 -8.22 -4.22 -19.92
C THR A 65 -9.52 -4.60 -20.65
N ALA A 66 -10.68 -4.22 -20.13
CA ALA A 66 -11.98 -4.43 -20.79
C ALA A 66 -12.03 -3.74 -22.17
N GLY A 67 -11.56 -2.50 -22.27
CA GLY A 67 -11.49 -1.77 -23.54
C GLY A 67 -10.55 -2.46 -24.55
N SER A 68 -9.39 -2.93 -24.10
CA SER A 68 -8.45 -3.66 -24.96
C SER A 68 -9.04 -4.98 -25.48
N VAL A 69 -9.74 -5.73 -24.63
CA VAL A 69 -10.41 -6.99 -25.00
C VAL A 69 -11.56 -6.72 -25.96
N ALA A 70 -12.39 -5.71 -25.68
CA ALA A 70 -13.49 -5.31 -26.57
C ALA A 70 -12.96 -4.87 -27.95
N TRP A 71 -11.84 -4.14 -28.00
CA TRP A 71 -11.18 -3.76 -29.24
C TRP A 71 -10.62 -4.97 -29.99
N GLN A 72 -9.98 -5.91 -29.28
CA GLN A 72 -9.41 -7.11 -29.87
C GLN A 72 -10.48 -8.06 -30.42
N SER A 73 -11.58 -8.24 -29.67
CA SER A 73 -12.76 -9.03 -30.08
C SER A 73 -13.46 -8.45 -31.31
N ARG A 74 -13.40 -7.13 -31.51
CA ARG A 74 -13.90 -6.49 -32.75
C ARG A 74 -12.99 -6.69 -33.96
N ARG A 75 -11.68 -6.89 -33.77
CA ARG A 75 -10.69 -7.06 -34.86
C ARG A 75 -10.49 -8.50 -35.28
N ALA A 76 -10.70 -9.45 -34.39
CA ALA A 76 -10.67 -10.87 -34.69
C ALA A 76 -11.98 -11.47 -34.17
N PRO A 77 -12.86 -12.01 -35.02
CA PRO A 77 -14.01 -12.76 -34.53
C PRO A 77 -13.44 -13.87 -33.64
N THR A 78 -13.68 -13.73 -32.34
CA THR A 78 -13.20 -14.65 -31.32
C THR A 78 -13.76 -16.00 -31.67
N GLN A 79 -12.92 -16.90 -32.18
CA GLN A 79 -13.19 -18.32 -32.10
C GLN A 79 -13.32 -18.59 -30.60
N PHE A 80 -14.55 -18.79 -30.13
CA PHE A 80 -14.82 -19.41 -28.85
C PHE A 80 -14.17 -20.78 -28.94
N THR A 81 -12.89 -20.83 -28.60
CA THR A 81 -12.22 -22.10 -28.36
C THR A 81 -13.00 -22.65 -27.20
N GLU A 82 -13.66 -23.79 -27.38
CA GLU A 82 -14.22 -24.54 -26.27
C GLU A 82 -13.20 -24.45 -25.15
N VAL A 83 -13.62 -23.92 -23.99
CA VAL A 83 -12.81 -23.92 -22.80
C VAL A 83 -12.68 -25.39 -22.43
N ALA A 84 -11.79 -26.10 -23.12
CA ALA A 84 -11.33 -27.40 -22.69
C ALA A 84 -10.93 -27.17 -21.24
N GLU A 85 -11.53 -27.94 -20.32
CA GLU A 85 -11.33 -27.89 -18.87
C GLU A 85 -9.86 -28.17 -18.52
N SER A 86 -8.98 -27.28 -18.97
CA SER A 86 -7.56 -27.37 -18.81
C SER A 86 -7.28 -26.69 -17.50
N ILE A 87 -7.16 -27.51 -16.47
CA ILE A 87 -6.69 -27.08 -15.15
C ILE A 87 -5.27 -26.51 -15.21
N ARG A 88 -4.52 -26.72 -16.30
CA ARG A 88 -3.12 -26.28 -16.48
C ARG A 88 -2.92 -24.77 -16.33
N PRO A 89 -3.59 -23.89 -17.11
CA PRO A 89 -3.46 -22.45 -16.94
C PRO A 89 -3.85 -21.99 -15.53
N MET A 90 -4.94 -22.54 -14.98
CA MET A 90 -5.41 -22.19 -13.64
C MET A 90 -4.39 -22.60 -12.56
N ALA A 91 -3.87 -23.83 -12.62
CA ALA A 91 -2.84 -24.33 -11.73
C ALA A 91 -1.53 -23.56 -11.87
N THR A 92 -1.21 -23.07 -13.06
CA THR A 92 0.00 -22.26 -13.29
C THR A 92 -0.10 -20.89 -12.64
N VAL A 93 -1.25 -20.21 -12.79
CA VAL A 93 -1.49 -18.93 -12.12
C VAL A 93 -1.49 -19.11 -10.61
N MET A 94 -2.14 -20.17 -10.12
CA MET A 94 -2.15 -20.49 -8.69
C MET A 94 -0.74 -20.79 -8.17
N GLY A 95 0.04 -21.59 -8.90
CA GLY A 95 1.44 -21.89 -8.56
C GLY A 95 2.32 -20.65 -8.57
N ALA A 96 2.13 -19.74 -9.53
CA ALA A 96 2.84 -18.46 -9.57
C ALA A 96 2.47 -17.57 -8.37
N ALA A 97 1.20 -17.54 -7.96
CA ALA A 97 0.76 -16.79 -6.79
C ALA A 97 1.38 -17.34 -5.49
N ILE A 98 1.41 -18.67 -5.33
CA ILE A 98 2.06 -19.34 -4.19
C ILE A 98 3.57 -19.06 -4.20
N PHE A 99 4.21 -19.17 -5.37
CA PHE A 99 5.63 -18.85 -5.52
C PHE A 99 5.94 -17.40 -5.13
N TYR A 100 5.10 -16.45 -5.54
CA TYR A 100 5.22 -15.05 -5.12
C TYR A 100 5.09 -14.89 -3.62
N LEU A 101 4.09 -15.52 -3.00
CA LEU A 101 3.88 -15.41 -1.56
C LEU A 101 5.09 -15.89 -0.76
N LEU A 102 5.70 -17.01 -1.19
CA LEU A 102 6.89 -17.58 -0.53
C LEU A 102 8.18 -16.81 -0.83
N SER A 103 8.31 -16.27 -2.04
CA SER A 103 9.55 -15.66 -2.53
C SER A 103 9.63 -14.15 -2.25
N ALA A 104 8.49 -13.48 -2.06
CA ALA A 104 8.40 -12.03 -1.90
C ALA A 104 9.15 -11.53 -0.67
N GLU A 105 9.12 -12.28 0.43
CA GLU A 105 9.83 -11.91 1.67
C GLU A 105 11.36 -11.95 1.50
N TRP A 106 11.88 -12.89 0.70
CA TRP A 106 13.32 -13.10 0.53
C TRP A 106 13.93 -12.21 -0.56
N LEU A 107 13.30 -12.18 -1.74
CA LEU A 107 13.85 -11.52 -2.94
C LEU A 107 13.45 -10.05 -3.06
N GLY A 108 12.41 -9.62 -2.34
CA GLY A 108 11.86 -8.27 -2.44
C GLY A 108 10.90 -8.09 -3.61
N PHE A 109 10.00 -7.12 -3.48
CA PHE A 109 8.87 -6.91 -4.39
C PHE A 109 9.28 -6.77 -5.87
N MET A 110 10.33 -6.00 -6.16
CA MET A 110 10.69 -5.67 -7.54
C MET A 110 11.19 -6.90 -8.31
N LEU A 111 12.06 -7.70 -7.70
CA LEU A 111 12.65 -8.87 -8.35
C LEU A 111 11.62 -10.00 -8.50
N THR A 112 10.79 -10.22 -7.48
CA THR A 112 9.71 -11.22 -7.57
C THR A 112 8.63 -10.82 -8.56
N ALA A 113 8.27 -9.54 -8.65
CA ALA A 113 7.32 -9.05 -9.64
C ALA A 113 7.86 -9.26 -11.07
N VAL A 114 9.13 -8.94 -11.33
CA VAL A 114 9.73 -9.15 -12.66
C VAL A 114 9.80 -10.64 -13.00
N MET A 115 10.21 -11.49 -12.05
CA MET A 115 10.25 -12.94 -12.28
C MET A 115 8.85 -13.53 -12.50
N LEU A 116 7.86 -13.09 -11.72
CA LEU A 116 6.48 -13.59 -11.85
C LEU A 116 5.87 -13.14 -13.17
N VAL A 117 5.88 -11.84 -13.47
CA VAL A 117 5.31 -11.30 -14.71
C VAL A 117 6.07 -11.82 -15.91
N GLY A 118 7.40 -11.83 -15.86
CA GLY A 118 8.25 -12.39 -16.91
C GLY A 118 8.01 -13.88 -17.13
N GLY A 119 7.96 -14.67 -16.05
CA GLY A 119 7.69 -16.10 -16.09
C GLY A 119 6.31 -16.42 -16.67
N LEU A 120 5.29 -15.64 -16.30
CA LEU A 120 3.93 -15.78 -16.82
C LEU A 120 3.87 -15.43 -18.32
N LEU A 121 4.52 -14.34 -18.74
CA LEU A 121 4.60 -13.96 -20.16
C LEU A 121 5.32 -15.03 -21.00
N ILE A 122 6.40 -15.61 -20.47
CA ILE A 122 7.12 -16.71 -21.13
C ILE A 122 6.24 -17.98 -21.20
N PHE A 123 5.49 -18.29 -20.13
CA PHE A 123 4.57 -19.41 -20.10
C PHE A 123 3.44 -19.27 -21.15
N PHE A 124 2.94 -18.05 -21.34
CA PHE A 124 2.01 -17.70 -22.42
C PHE A 124 2.68 -17.58 -23.81
N ARG A 125 3.94 -18.01 -23.96
CA ARG A 125 4.74 -18.00 -25.19
C ARG A 125 4.94 -16.63 -25.83
N VAL A 126 4.97 -15.57 -25.02
CA VAL A 126 5.38 -14.24 -25.50
C VAL A 126 6.88 -14.25 -25.80
N ARG A 127 7.29 -13.58 -26.89
CA ARG A 127 8.69 -13.49 -27.30
C ARG A 127 9.54 -12.89 -26.17
N LEU A 128 10.63 -13.54 -25.78
CA LEU A 128 11.49 -13.14 -24.66
C LEU A 128 11.97 -11.68 -24.76
N ARG A 129 12.21 -11.21 -25.99
CA ARG A 129 12.62 -9.82 -26.29
C ARG A 129 11.57 -8.77 -25.94
N ILE A 130 10.29 -9.14 -25.90
CA ILE A 130 9.18 -8.26 -25.52
C ILE A 130 8.80 -8.51 -24.06
N ALA A 131 8.81 -9.79 -23.64
CA ALA A 131 8.43 -10.18 -22.30
C ALA A 131 9.31 -9.54 -21.22
N LEU A 132 10.63 -9.52 -21.41
CA LEU A 132 11.58 -8.99 -20.43
C LEU A 132 11.46 -7.47 -20.22
N PRO A 133 11.48 -6.61 -21.26
CA PRO A 133 11.30 -5.17 -21.06
C PRO A 133 9.89 -4.84 -20.56
N LEU A 134 8.86 -5.55 -21.04
CA LEU A 134 7.50 -5.32 -20.59
C LEU A 134 7.34 -5.66 -19.10
N ALA A 135 7.85 -6.81 -18.65
CA ALA A 135 7.83 -7.19 -17.25
C ALA A 135 8.57 -6.17 -16.38
N ALA A 136 9.75 -5.72 -16.79
CA ALA A 136 10.50 -4.69 -16.07
C ALA A 136 9.72 -3.38 -15.95
N ILE A 137 9.17 -2.87 -17.06
CA ILE A 137 8.38 -1.62 -17.07
C ILE A 137 7.13 -1.77 -16.20
N LEU A 138 6.41 -2.89 -16.31
CA LEU A 138 5.18 -3.12 -15.56
C LEU A 138 5.48 -3.20 -14.06
N SER A 139 6.52 -3.92 -13.65
CA SER A 139 6.95 -4.01 -12.25
C SER A 139 7.37 -2.65 -11.68
N VAL A 140 8.08 -1.82 -12.45
CA VAL A 140 8.44 -0.45 -12.04
C VAL A 140 7.20 0.42 -11.90
N CYS A 141 6.28 0.40 -12.88
CA CYS A 141 5.03 1.16 -12.79
C CYS A 141 4.21 0.77 -11.56
N VAL A 142 4.04 -0.53 -11.31
CA VAL A 142 3.32 -1.00 -10.13
C VAL A 142 4.06 -0.57 -8.86
N TYR A 143 5.39 -0.72 -8.79
CA TYR A 143 6.16 -0.23 -7.66
C TYR A 143 5.94 1.26 -7.41
N GLN A 144 5.95 2.11 -8.45
CA GLN A 144 5.71 3.54 -8.32
C GLN A 144 4.29 3.85 -7.82
N VAL A 145 3.28 3.16 -8.34
CA VAL A 145 1.89 3.34 -7.88
C VAL A 145 1.76 2.99 -6.40
N PHE A 146 2.42 1.94 -5.92
CA PHE A 146 2.35 1.53 -4.52
C PHE A 146 3.26 2.35 -3.60
N ALA A 147 4.48 2.66 -4.03
CA ALA A 147 5.46 3.40 -3.24
C ALA A 147 5.14 4.90 -3.16
N VAL A 148 4.75 5.52 -4.28
CA VAL A 148 4.42 6.95 -4.33
C VAL A 148 2.93 7.18 -4.08
N GLY A 149 2.07 6.34 -4.66
CA GLY A 149 0.61 6.52 -4.59
C GLY A 149 -0.04 5.98 -3.31
N LEU A 150 0.55 4.98 -2.66
CA LEU A 150 0.00 4.38 -1.43
C LEU A 150 0.96 4.46 -0.23
N ARG A 151 2.21 4.89 -0.42
CA ARG A 151 3.30 4.91 0.59
C ARG A 151 3.36 3.66 1.49
N VAL A 152 2.92 2.51 0.97
CA VAL A 152 2.99 1.25 1.72
C VAL A 152 4.47 0.88 1.83
N PRO A 153 4.99 0.61 3.03
CA PRO A 153 6.34 0.08 3.18
C PRO A 153 6.37 -1.33 2.59
N LEU A 154 6.65 -1.41 1.29
CA LEU A 154 6.86 -2.67 0.60
C LEU A 154 8.10 -3.35 1.19
N PRO A 155 8.09 -4.69 1.34
CA PRO A 155 9.24 -5.43 1.82
C PRO A 155 10.42 -5.18 0.88
N ARG A 156 11.37 -4.40 1.40
CA ARG A 156 12.67 -4.17 0.80
C ARG A 156 13.42 -5.50 0.95
N GLY A 157 13.41 -6.32 -0.09
CA GLY A 157 14.19 -7.55 -0.10
C GLY A 157 15.69 -7.25 -0.09
N LEU A 158 16.49 -8.22 -0.54
CA LEU A 158 17.96 -8.13 -0.58
C LEU A 158 18.54 -6.84 -1.19
N LEU A 159 17.81 -6.16 -2.08
CA LEU A 159 18.13 -4.82 -2.57
C LEU A 159 17.48 -3.78 -1.64
N GLY A 160 18.05 -3.59 -0.46
CA GLY A 160 17.60 -2.63 0.54
C GLY A 160 17.82 -1.17 0.13
N TRP A 161 17.00 -0.67 -0.79
CA TRP A 161 16.78 0.77 -1.01
C TRP A 161 15.32 1.12 -0.72
#